data_AF-A0AAU7VMW7-F1
#
_entry.id   AF-A0AAU7VMW7-F1
#
_cell.length_a   1.000
_cell.length_b   1.000
_cell.length_c   1.000
_cell.angle_alpha   90.00
_cell.angle_beta   90.00
_cell.angle_gamma   90.00
#
_symmetry.space_group_name_H-M   'P 1'
#
loop_
_entity.id
_entity.type
_entity.pdbx_description
1 polymer ?
#
loop_
_entity_poly.entity_id
_entity_poly.type
_entity_poly.pdbx_seq_one_letter_code
_entity_poly.pdbx_strand_id
1 'polypeptide(L)'
;MKINNNYINLATYKNKLQNLTSGKIPKVAPTQIDQVEDISNHGLKENHRVSYTYNKELKRNIAHVIDNSTGEVVQKRISDAEVDRMIRTKRMLDKG
;
A
#
# COMPACT_ATOMS: atom_id res chain seq x y z
N MET A 1 -12.87 10.70 20.61
CA MET A 1 -12.25 10.92 19.29
C MET A 1 -13.14 11.90 18.53
N LYS A 2 -12.70 13.14 18.29
CA LYS A 2 -13.47 14.15 17.54
C LYS A 2 -13.05 14.07 16.08
N ILE A 3 -13.94 13.62 15.20
CA ILE A 3 -13.70 13.60 13.76
C ILE A 3 -14.02 14.99 13.21
N ASN A 4 -13.02 15.68 12.70
CA ASN A 4 -13.19 16.97 12.02
C ASN A 4 -13.75 16.72 10.63
N ASN A 5 -15.06 16.92 10.46
CA ASN A 5 -15.71 16.94 9.16
C ASN A 5 -15.44 18.29 8.47
N ASN A 6 -14.28 18.43 7.84
CA ASN A 6 -14.06 19.52 6.88
C ASN A 6 -14.87 19.19 5.62
N TYR A 7 -16.07 19.76 5.52
CA TYR A 7 -16.92 19.66 4.34
C TYR A 7 -16.19 20.23 3.12
N ILE A 8 -16.01 19.41 2.09
CA ILE A 8 -15.45 19.84 0.81
C ILE A 8 -16.46 20.81 0.17
N ASN A 9 -16.07 22.07 0.00
CA ASN A 9 -16.90 23.06 -0.66
C ASN A 9 -17.10 22.67 -2.14
N LEU A 10 -18.36 22.40 -2.49
CA LEU A 10 -18.76 21.88 -3.81
C LEU A 10 -18.39 22.83 -4.96
N ALA A 11 -18.40 24.15 -4.71
CA ALA A 11 -18.04 25.16 -5.71
C ALA A 11 -16.53 25.10 -6.03
N THR A 12 -15.70 24.90 -5.00
CA THR A 12 -14.25 24.76 -5.15
C THR A 12 -13.89 23.49 -5.91
N TYR A 13 -14.61 22.38 -5.66
CA TYR A 13 -14.43 21.13 -6.39
C TYR A 13 -14.79 21.25 -7.88
N LYS A 14 -15.91 21.91 -8.20
CA LYS A 14 -16.33 22.16 -9.59
C LYS A 14 -15.32 23.01 -10.36
N ASN A 15 -14.81 24.09 -9.75
CA ASN A 15 -13.79 24.93 -10.38
C ASN A 15 -12.49 24.15 -10.65
N LYS A 16 -12.08 23.28 -9.71
CA LYS A 16 -10.90 22.43 -9.90
C LYS A 16 -11.07 21.45 -11.07
N LEU A 17 -12.25 20.84 -11.20
CA LEU A 17 -12.58 19.97 -12.33
C LEU A 17 -12.54 20.72 -13.67
N GLN A 18 -13.13 21.92 -13.73
CA GLN A 18 -13.14 22.74 -14.94
C GLN A 18 -11.72 23.17 -15.37
N ASN A 19 -10.84 23.44 -14.40
CA ASN A 19 -9.44 23.76 -14.67
C ASN A 19 -8.62 22.53 -15.10
N LEU A 20 -8.98 21.32 -14.64
CA LEU A 20 -8.38 20.05 -15.06
C LEU A 20 -8.82 19.67 -16.48
N THR A 21 -10.09 19.88 -16.84
CA THR A 21 -10.61 19.56 -18.18
C THR A 21 -10.14 20.56 -19.23
N SER A 22 -9.99 21.84 -18.87
CA SER A 22 -9.45 22.88 -19.76
C SER A 22 -7.92 22.87 -19.91
N GLY A 23 -7.22 21.95 -19.22
CA GLY A 23 -5.76 21.79 -19.33
C GLY A 23 -4.94 22.91 -18.68
N LYS A 24 -5.59 23.86 -17.99
CA LYS A 24 -4.91 24.91 -17.21
C LYS A 24 -4.14 24.35 -16.02
N ILE A 25 -4.60 23.20 -15.50
CA ILE A 25 -3.86 22.39 -14.54
C ILE A 25 -3.29 21.19 -15.32
N PRO A 26 -1.97 20.93 -15.26
CA PRO A 26 -1.40 19.74 -15.88
C PRO A 26 -2.13 18.51 -15.34
N LYS A 27 -2.54 17.62 -16.25
CA LYS A 27 -3.10 16.31 -15.88
C LYS A 27 -2.00 15.50 -15.20
N VAL A 28 -1.80 15.75 -13.91
CA VAL A 28 -0.97 14.88 -13.08
C VAL A 28 -1.68 13.53 -13.13
N ALA A 29 -0.98 12.49 -13.59
CA ALA A 29 -1.49 11.13 -13.55
C ALA A 29 -2.06 10.90 -12.14
N PRO A 30 -3.24 10.26 -11.98
CA PRO A 30 -3.74 9.94 -10.66
C PRO A 30 -2.66 9.10 -9.99
N THR A 31 -1.89 9.72 -9.09
CA THR A 31 -1.05 8.99 -8.15
C THR A 31 -2.05 8.16 -7.38
N GLN A 32 -2.01 6.85 -7.58
CA GLN A 32 -2.84 5.91 -6.86
C GLN A 32 -2.63 6.19 -5.38
N ILE A 33 -3.58 6.88 -4.75
CA ILE A 33 -3.61 7.06 -3.30
C ILE A 33 -4.13 5.72 -2.77
N ASP A 34 -3.27 4.71 -2.81
CA ASP A 34 -3.40 3.62 -1.87
C ASP A 34 -3.23 4.29 -0.51
N GLN A 35 -4.27 4.27 0.33
CA GLN A 35 -4.16 4.72 1.72
C GLN A 35 -3.19 3.79 2.43
N VAL A 36 -1.89 4.09 2.34
CA VAL A 36 -0.82 3.44 3.08
C VAL A 36 -0.63 4.17 4.41
N GLU A 37 -1.71 4.43 5.14
CA GLU A 37 -1.61 5.00 6.50
C GLU A 37 -1.15 3.96 7.54
N ASP A 38 -1.01 2.70 7.16
CA ASP A 38 -0.59 1.60 8.05
C ASP A 38 0.83 1.06 7.78
N ILE A 39 1.76 1.85 7.27
CA ILE A 39 3.15 1.59 7.66
C ILE A 39 3.76 2.80 8.30
N SER A 40 4.02 2.62 9.61
CA SER A 40 5.03 3.30 10.38
C SER A 40 6.35 3.28 9.59
N ASN A 41 6.48 4.24 8.67
CA ASN A 41 7.68 4.55 7.92
C ASN A 41 8.71 5.14 8.88
N HIS A 42 9.26 4.29 9.75
CA HIS A 42 10.56 4.51 10.33
C HIS A 42 11.60 4.08 9.28
N GLY A 43 11.76 4.92 8.26
CA GLY A 43 12.94 4.96 7.39
C GLY A 43 13.07 3.86 6.34
N LEU A 44 12.27 3.93 5.26
CA LEU A 44 12.76 3.43 3.97
C LEU A 44 13.94 4.33 3.56
N LYS A 45 15.19 3.90 3.81
CA LYS A 45 16.38 4.62 3.30
C LYS A 45 16.33 4.61 1.76
N GLU A 46 16.90 5.61 1.09
CA GLU A 46 16.89 5.77 -0.38
C GLU A 46 17.28 4.51 -1.17
N ASN A 47 18.07 3.62 -0.56
CA ASN A 47 18.53 2.38 -1.18
C ASN A 47 17.61 1.17 -0.96
N HIS A 48 16.34 1.34 -0.58
CA HIS A 48 15.42 0.21 -0.40
C HIS A 48 14.35 0.15 -1.48
N ARG A 49 14.04 -1.05 -1.95
CA ARG A 49 12.86 -1.29 -2.81
C ARG A 49 11.86 -2.20 -2.12
N VAL A 50 10.59 -1.95 -2.40
CA VAL A 50 9.51 -2.88 -2.05
C VAL A 50 9.36 -3.90 -3.18
N SER A 51 9.43 -5.18 -2.84
CA SER A 51 9.20 -6.30 -3.74
C SER A 51 7.98 -7.10 -3.28
N TYR A 52 7.17 -7.54 -4.24
CA TYR A 52 6.00 -8.37 -3.99
C TYR A 52 6.28 -9.78 -4.50
N THR A 53 6.17 -10.77 -3.63
CA THR A 53 6.30 -12.19 -3.99
C THR A 53 4.97 -12.89 -3.79
N TYR A 54 4.48 -13.56 -4.83
CA TYR A 54 3.23 -14.30 -4.74
C TYR A 54 3.43 -15.61 -3.97
N ASN A 55 2.71 -15.77 -2.86
CA ASN A 55 2.66 -17.01 -2.11
C ASN A 55 1.51 -17.88 -2.62
N LYS A 56 1.85 -19.00 -3.27
CA LYS A 56 0.89 -19.94 -3.88
C LYS A 56 -0.06 -20.58 -2.86
N GLU A 57 0.43 -20.86 -1.65
CA GLU A 57 -0.38 -21.52 -0.62
C GLU A 57 -1.45 -20.59 -0.08
N LEU A 58 -1.08 -19.33 0.14
CA LEU A 58 -2.00 -18.30 0.62
C LEU A 58 -2.81 -17.64 -0.51
N LYS A 59 -2.45 -17.93 -1.77
CA LYS A 59 -2.97 -17.28 -2.99
C LYS A 59 -2.92 -15.74 -2.93
N ARG A 60 -1.89 -15.17 -2.32
CA ARG A 60 -1.76 -13.71 -2.11
C ARG A 60 -0.32 -13.23 -2.29
N ASN A 61 -0.17 -11.95 -2.60
CA ASN A 61 1.12 -11.27 -2.63
C ASN A 61 1.59 -10.95 -1.21
N ILE A 62 2.86 -11.23 -0.93
CA ILE A 62 3.55 -10.85 0.31
C ILE A 62 4.57 -9.78 -0.06
N ALA A 63 4.58 -8.70 0.71
CA ALA A 63 5.51 -7.59 0.51
C ALA A 63 6.79 -7.78 1.34
N HIS A 64 7.93 -7.63 0.68
CA HIS A 64 9.27 -7.64 1.25
C HIS A 64 9.95 -6.30 0.95
N VAL A 65 10.72 -5.80 1.90
CA VAL A 65 11.63 -4.67 1.68
C VAL A 65 13.02 -5.26 1.48
N ILE A 66 13.61 -4.93 0.33
CA ILE A 66 14.94 -5.39 -0.07
C ILE A 66 15.86 -4.19 -0.10
N ASP A 67 17.05 -4.33 0.48
CA ASP A 67 18.14 -3.37 0.29
C ASP A 67 18.70 -3.56 -1.13
N ASN A 68 18.76 -2.48 -1.91
CA ASN A 68 19.24 -2.48 -3.29
C ASN A 68 20.76 -2.69 -3.37
N SER A 69 21.50 -2.38 -2.29
CA SER A 69 22.95 -2.52 -2.25
C SER A 69 23.39 -3.97 -2.01
N THR A 70 22.71 -4.68 -1.10
CA THR A 70 23.04 -6.07 -0.76
C THR A 70 22.15 -7.09 -1.47
N GLY A 71 20.96 -6.68 -1.91
CA GLY A 71 19.93 -7.57 -2.43
C GLY A 71 19.20 -8.37 -1.35
N GLU A 72 19.49 -8.13 -0.07
CA GLU A 72 18.92 -8.89 1.05
C GLU A 72 17.58 -8.32 1.53
N VAL A 73 16.74 -9.20 2.09
CA VAL A 73 15.46 -8.82 2.67
C VAL A 73 15.69 -8.25 4.07
N VAL A 74 15.57 -6.94 4.20
CA VAL A 74 15.76 -6.22 5.46
C VAL A 74 14.49 -6.15 6.29
N GLN A 75 13.32 -6.22 5.66
CA GLN A 75 12.04 -6.23 6.37
C GLN A 75 11.00 -7.04 5.63
N LYS A 76 10.19 -7.81 6.38
CA LYS A 76 9.02 -8.51 5.85
C LYS A 76 7.78 -7.85 6.44
N ARG A 77 6.77 -7.53 5.62
CA ARG A 77 5.50 -6.98 6.11
C ARG A 77 4.73 -7.98 6.97
N ILE A 78 4.87 -9.27 6.67
CA ILE A 78 4.32 -10.37 7.46
C ILE A 78 5.50 -11.24 7.86
N SER A 79 5.64 -11.52 9.15
CA SER A 79 6.70 -12.41 9.65
C SER A 79 6.51 -13.83 9.13
N ASP A 80 7.58 -14.60 8.98
CA ASP A 80 7.50 -15.99 8.48
C ASP A 80 6.61 -16.86 9.37
N ALA A 81 6.70 -16.68 10.70
CA ALA A 81 5.84 -17.38 11.66
C ALA A 81 4.35 -17.07 11.46
N GLU A 82 4.03 -15.84 11.06
CA GLU A 82 2.65 -15.44 10.80
C GLU A 82 2.16 -15.92 9.43
N VAL A 83 3.03 -15.92 8.41
CA VAL A 83 2.76 -16.59 7.13
C VAL A 83 2.41 -18.06 7.36
N ASP A 84 3.20 -18.77 8.17
CA ASP A 84 2.98 -20.18 8.51
C ASP A 84 1.67 -20.40 9.26
N ARG A 85 1.38 -19.54 10.26
CA ARG A 85 0.12 -19.59 10.99
C ARG A 85 -1.06 -19.45 10.04
N MET A 86 -1.00 -18.51 9.10
CA MET A 86 -2.06 -18.28 8.13
C MET A 86 -2.23 -19.45 7.15
N ILE A 87 -1.13 -20.08 6.73
CA ILE A 87 -1.16 -21.29 5.90
C ILE A 87 -1.89 -22.41 6.65
N ARG A 88 -1.55 -22.62 7.93
CA ARG A 88 -2.21 -23.65 8.76
C ARG A 88 -3.70 -23.39 8.88
N THR A 89 -4.11 -22.16 9.20
CA THR A 89 -5.54 -21.80 9.30
C THR A 89 -6.27 -22.03 7.99
N LYS A 90 -5.69 -21.61 6.85
CA LYS A 90 -6.28 -21.83 5.53
C LYS A 90 -6.50 -23.32 5.24
N ARG A 91 -5.49 -24.15 5.51
CA ARG A 91 -5.59 -25.61 5.33
C ARG A 91 -6.63 -26.27 6.25
N MET A 92 -6.92 -25.69 7.41
CA MET A 92 -7.98 -26.19 8.28
C MET A 92 -9.36 -25.83 7.74
N LEU A 93 -9.53 -24.62 7.21
CA LEU A 93 -10.79 -24.17 6.60
C LEU A 93 -11.10 -24.90 5.30
N ASP A 94 -10.09 -25.17 4.46
CA ASP A 94 -10.27 -25.84 3.17
C ASP A 94 -10.55 -27.36 3.32
N LYS A 95 -10.44 -27.93 4.53
CA LYS A 95 -10.68 -29.35 4.83
C LYS A 95 -12.02 -29.64 5.51
N GLY A 96 -12.77 -28.60 5.91
CA GLY A 96 -14.13 -28.72 6.45
C GLY A 96 -15.16 -28.55 5.34
#